data_AF-A0AA42ZTX5-F1
#
_entry.id   AF-A0AA42ZTX5-F1
#
_cell.length_a   1.000
_cell.length_b   1.000
_cell.length_c   1.000
_cell.angle_alpha   90.00
_cell.angle_beta   90.00
_cell.angle_gamma   90.00
#
_symmetry.space_group_name_H-M   'P 1'
#
loop_
_entity.id
_entity.type
_entity.pdbx_description
1 polymer ?
#
loop_
_entity_poly.entity_id
_entity_poly.type
_entity_poly.pdbx_seq_one_letter_code
_entity_poly.pdbx_strand_id
1 'polypeptide(L)'
;MHFQFRILLIFALLCAGGVKASQTEQQKPYKIGLWPAVVFKGDKPWTLSQRMEHYGVPGVSIALIKGFRVAWIKNYGLADRQAGTPATADTLFQAGSISKPVAAFGALQMVEAGQLKLDEDVNATLKNWKLPENEFTAQQKVTLRQLLSHTGGLTVHGFWGYPPDQPAPSLEQVLDGSGPANSEPVRVDKLPGESFRYSGGGYSIAQQMMIDASGQPFPQLMQKLLLGPVKMDRSTYQQPLPADWLKHAAAGVLPNGADVPGKRHTYPEMAAAGLWTTAENLALFVVEFQNALRGLSELMSQDMAWNMVYPVDSGYALGLSVKDRAGTGYFGHGGWDEGFSAEMVASIDHGYGVVVMTNSNHPDFIKEVIRGVAFAYGWGGYDVLTKQAVPPEFLTSAPGRYRYDGATTINVYSEESRLFMRYTGEQPEELFFVGKNQFLRRTRDTPVRFTGDGDERKFSFVVSSDDQPPRPILAADETLPGEVLENGSFAEAVTAFQQALKSNPDDQALSESAINNSGMDKLAANREFGIALLRINTMLYPDSAKTWDSLGYAYKFAGQRDKAIESYRAALQRDADFSSAKAALEQLSNIQKE
;
A
#
# COMPACT_ATOMS: atom_id res chain seq x y z
N MET A 1 -76.29 -31.16 42.09
CA MET A 1 -76.36 -29.97 41.21
C MET A 1 -74.98 -29.79 40.59
N HIS A 2 -74.77 -30.36 39.41
CA HIS A 2 -74.80 -29.71 38.08
C HIS A 2 -73.43 -29.07 37.74
N PHE A 3 -72.57 -29.71 36.92
CA PHE A 3 -72.61 -29.99 35.46
C PHE A 3 -71.90 -28.90 34.62
N GLN A 4 -70.89 -29.37 33.85
CA GLN A 4 -70.43 -28.92 32.51
C GLN A 4 -69.75 -27.55 32.39
N PHE A 5 -68.59 -27.46 31.72
CA PHE A 5 -68.48 -27.55 30.25
C PHE A 5 -67.28 -28.34 29.69
N ARG A 6 -67.53 -28.98 28.54
CA ARG A 6 -66.63 -29.74 27.65
C ARG A 6 -66.03 -28.83 26.55
N ILE A 7 -65.18 -29.45 25.68
CA ILE A 7 -64.88 -29.16 24.25
C ILE A 7 -63.55 -28.41 24.04
N LEU A 8 -62.59 -28.81 23.18
CA LEU A 8 -62.41 -29.95 22.24
C LEU A 8 -60.91 -30.08 21.94
N LEU A 9 -60.39 -31.30 21.82
CA LEU A 9 -59.18 -31.58 21.04
C LEU A 9 -59.56 -31.63 19.55
N ILE A 10 -58.82 -30.91 18.70
CA ILE A 10 -58.81 -31.14 17.26
C ILE A 10 -57.37 -31.49 16.84
N PHE A 11 -57.20 -32.74 16.45
CA PHE A 11 -56.12 -33.20 15.60
C PHE A 11 -56.36 -32.67 14.18
N ALA A 12 -55.36 -32.02 13.59
CA ALA A 12 -55.30 -31.83 12.15
C ALA A 12 -53.87 -32.11 11.67
N LEU A 13 -53.75 -33.14 10.83
CA LEU A 13 -52.59 -33.44 10.01
C LEU A 13 -52.17 -32.19 9.23
N LEU A 14 -50.89 -31.85 9.27
CA LEU A 14 -50.26 -31.06 8.21
C LEU A 14 -48.97 -31.75 7.78
N CYS A 15 -48.95 -32.04 6.50
CA CYS A 15 -48.02 -32.88 5.77
C CYS A 15 -46.57 -32.43 5.91
N ALA A 16 -45.68 -33.43 5.88
CA ALA A 16 -44.27 -33.28 5.58
C ALA A 16 -44.09 -32.57 4.22
N GLY A 17 -43.89 -31.26 4.28
CA GLY A 17 -43.35 -30.46 3.18
C GLY A 17 -41.86 -30.28 3.41
N GLY A 18 -41.04 -31.04 2.69
CA GLY A 18 -39.58 -30.88 2.73
C GLY A 18 -39.19 -29.42 2.46
N VAL A 19 -38.45 -28.84 3.41
CA VAL A 19 -37.77 -27.57 3.21
C VAL A 19 -36.70 -27.80 2.15
N LYS A 20 -37.05 -27.58 0.88
CA LYS A 20 -36.04 -27.30 -0.15
C LYS A 20 -35.38 -25.99 0.27
N ALA A 21 -34.10 -26.07 0.61
CA ALA A 21 -33.23 -24.91 0.72
C ALA A 21 -33.48 -24.01 -0.49
N SER A 22 -33.97 -22.79 -0.24
CA SER A 22 -34.11 -21.81 -1.31
C SER A 22 -32.71 -21.52 -1.82
N GLN A 23 -32.47 -21.83 -3.10
CA GLN A 23 -31.29 -21.37 -3.80
C GLN A 23 -31.14 -19.88 -3.55
N THR A 24 -30.01 -19.50 -2.95
CA THR A 24 -29.56 -18.12 -2.79
C THR A 24 -29.78 -17.38 -4.09
N GLU A 25 -30.66 -16.39 -4.06
CA GLU A 25 -30.83 -15.41 -5.12
C GLU A 25 -29.45 -14.74 -5.31
N GLN A 26 -28.67 -15.21 -6.28
CA GLN A 26 -27.45 -14.55 -6.73
C GLN A 26 -27.88 -13.18 -7.26
N GLN A 27 -27.85 -12.16 -6.39
CA GLN A 27 -28.08 -10.78 -6.80
C GLN A 27 -27.17 -10.50 -8.00
N LYS A 28 -27.77 -10.19 -9.15
CA LYS A 28 -27.00 -9.72 -10.32
C LYS A 28 -26.08 -8.61 -9.82
N PRO A 29 -24.76 -8.71 -10.02
CA PRO A 29 -23.86 -7.68 -9.55
C PRO A 29 -24.29 -6.36 -10.17
N TYR A 30 -24.43 -5.33 -9.32
CA TYR A 30 -24.63 -3.99 -9.82
C TYR A 30 -23.51 -3.67 -10.80
N LYS A 31 -23.83 -2.98 -11.89
CA LYS A 31 -22.81 -2.47 -12.81
C LYS A 31 -21.98 -1.45 -12.02
N ILE A 32 -20.78 -1.85 -11.58
CA ILE A 32 -19.90 -0.98 -10.82
C ILE A 32 -19.36 0.09 -11.77
N GLY A 33 -19.75 1.33 -11.52
CA GLY A 33 -19.13 2.50 -12.14
C GLY A 33 -17.88 2.88 -11.37
N LEU A 34 -16.77 3.13 -12.06
CA LEU A 34 -15.52 3.61 -11.46
C LEU A 34 -15.54 5.13 -11.41
N TRP A 35 -15.06 5.69 -10.31
CA TRP A 35 -15.16 7.11 -10.02
C TRP A 35 -13.77 7.73 -9.84
N PRO A 36 -13.59 9.06 -9.84
CA PRO A 36 -12.44 9.73 -9.25
C PRO A 36 -12.56 9.84 -7.71
N ALA A 37 -11.49 10.21 -7.00
CA ALA A 37 -11.48 10.30 -5.54
C ALA A 37 -12.58 11.23 -5.01
N VAL A 38 -12.87 12.31 -5.74
CA VAL A 38 -13.90 13.28 -5.40
C VAL A 38 -14.98 13.31 -6.48
N VAL A 39 -16.20 12.94 -6.07
CA VAL A 39 -17.38 12.84 -6.95
C VAL A 39 -18.35 13.96 -6.64
N PHE A 40 -18.80 14.65 -7.67
CA PHE A 40 -19.82 15.68 -7.60
C PHE A 40 -21.13 15.22 -8.25
N LYS A 41 -22.25 15.78 -7.78
CA LYS A 41 -23.56 15.58 -8.36
C LYS A 41 -23.54 15.92 -9.86
N GLY A 42 -23.97 14.95 -10.68
CA GLY A 42 -24.01 15.08 -12.15
C GLY A 42 -22.80 14.47 -12.86
N ASP A 43 -21.76 14.07 -12.13
CA ASP A 43 -20.66 13.30 -12.73
C ASP A 43 -21.14 11.95 -13.25
N LYS A 44 -20.43 11.45 -14.26
CA LYS A 44 -20.66 10.13 -14.84
C LYS A 44 -19.51 9.20 -14.46
N PRO A 45 -19.79 7.95 -14.05
CA PRO A 45 -18.73 7.00 -13.79
C PRO A 45 -18.10 6.53 -15.10
N TRP A 46 -16.84 6.13 -15.02
CA TRP A 46 -16.22 5.31 -16.05
C TRP A 46 -16.66 3.86 -15.92
N THR A 47 -16.57 3.11 -17.01
CA THR A 47 -16.73 1.65 -16.97
C THR A 47 -15.44 0.98 -16.53
N LEU A 48 -15.55 -0.22 -15.95
CA LEU A 48 -14.38 -1.03 -15.59
C LEU A 48 -13.41 -1.22 -16.77
N SER A 49 -13.94 -1.57 -17.95
CA SER A 49 -13.14 -1.79 -19.15
C SER A 49 -12.37 -0.55 -19.60
N GLN A 50 -12.99 0.64 -19.56
CA GLN A 50 -12.31 1.90 -19.89
C GLN A 50 -11.13 2.18 -18.95
N ARG A 51 -11.26 1.84 -17.67
CA ARG A 51 -10.19 2.06 -16.70
C ARG A 51 -9.12 0.99 -16.76
N MET A 52 -9.49 -0.27 -17.00
CA MET A 52 -8.51 -1.32 -17.30
C MET A 52 -7.64 -0.94 -18.51
N GLU A 53 -8.25 -0.43 -19.58
CA GLU A 53 -7.52 0.06 -20.76
C GLU A 53 -6.64 1.27 -20.43
N HIS A 54 -7.19 2.28 -19.73
CA HIS A 54 -6.45 3.49 -19.35
C HIS A 54 -5.18 3.19 -18.53
N TYR A 55 -5.27 2.26 -17.59
CA TYR A 55 -4.15 1.88 -16.74
C TYR A 55 -3.31 0.75 -17.33
N GLY A 56 -3.74 0.10 -18.42
CA GLY A 56 -3.06 -1.09 -18.95
C GLY A 56 -3.16 -2.31 -18.02
N VAL A 57 -4.22 -2.42 -17.21
CA VAL A 57 -4.45 -3.55 -16.29
C VAL A 57 -4.93 -4.76 -17.09
N PRO A 58 -4.15 -5.85 -17.23
CA PRO A 58 -4.52 -6.99 -18.04
C PRO A 58 -5.68 -7.78 -17.44
N GLY A 59 -5.63 -8.02 -16.13
CA GLY A 59 -6.60 -8.81 -15.40
C GLY A 59 -6.87 -8.27 -14.00
N VAL A 60 -8.11 -8.41 -13.56
CA VAL A 60 -8.55 -8.02 -12.22
C VAL A 60 -9.52 -9.05 -11.65
N SER A 61 -9.35 -9.37 -10.37
CA SER A 61 -10.27 -10.16 -9.56
C SER A 61 -10.86 -9.28 -8.45
N ILE A 62 -12.18 -9.32 -8.27
CA ILE A 62 -12.93 -8.53 -7.29
C ILE A 62 -13.83 -9.46 -6.49
N ALA A 63 -13.68 -9.49 -5.18
CA ALA A 63 -14.55 -10.22 -4.26
C ALA A 63 -15.27 -9.22 -3.33
N LEU A 64 -16.59 -9.17 -3.42
CA LEU A 64 -17.43 -8.34 -2.55
C LEU A 64 -17.81 -9.11 -1.29
N ILE A 65 -17.71 -8.45 -0.14
CA ILE A 65 -18.23 -8.89 1.14
C ILE A 65 -19.45 -8.03 1.48
N LYS A 66 -20.57 -8.68 1.81
CA LYS A 66 -21.80 -8.01 2.25
C LYS A 66 -22.56 -8.87 3.25
N GLY A 67 -22.86 -8.29 4.40
CA GLY A 67 -23.50 -9.00 5.50
C GLY A 67 -22.61 -10.12 6.05
N PHE A 68 -21.32 -9.85 6.25
CA PHE A 68 -20.35 -10.77 6.84
C PHE A 68 -20.20 -12.09 6.06
N ARG A 69 -20.32 -12.03 4.73
CA ARG A 69 -20.11 -13.15 3.82
C ARG A 69 -19.65 -12.67 2.46
N VAL A 70 -18.93 -13.52 1.74
CA VAL A 70 -18.61 -13.28 0.33
C VAL A 70 -19.91 -13.29 -0.48
N ALA A 71 -20.27 -12.15 -1.04
CA ALA A 71 -21.52 -11.94 -1.75
C ALA A 71 -21.43 -12.34 -3.23
N TRP A 72 -20.31 -12.01 -3.88
CA TRP A 72 -19.97 -12.46 -5.22
C TRP A 72 -18.48 -12.26 -5.49
N ILE A 73 -17.98 -12.99 -6.49
CA ILE A 73 -16.64 -12.81 -7.06
C ILE A 73 -16.77 -12.59 -8.56
N LYS A 74 -15.97 -11.66 -9.10
CA LYS A 74 -15.88 -11.41 -10.54
C LYS A 74 -14.44 -11.25 -10.98
N ASN A 75 -14.12 -11.87 -12.11
CA ASN A 75 -12.81 -11.84 -12.73
C ASN A 75 -12.99 -11.27 -14.14
N TYR A 76 -12.07 -10.38 -14.53
CA TYR A 76 -12.10 -9.70 -15.82
C TYR A 76 -10.71 -9.73 -16.43
N GLY A 77 -10.66 -9.80 -17.77
CA GLY A 77 -9.40 -9.73 -18.52
C GLY A 77 -8.59 -11.02 -18.46
N LEU A 78 -7.27 -10.87 -18.49
CA LEU A 78 -6.31 -11.96 -18.71
C LEU A 78 -5.39 -12.14 -17.50
N ALA A 79 -5.28 -13.38 -17.03
CA ALA A 79 -4.26 -13.79 -16.07
C ALA A 79 -2.87 -13.79 -16.71
N ASP A 80 -2.78 -14.10 -18.00
CA ASP A 80 -1.55 -14.05 -18.79
C ASP A 80 -1.88 -13.51 -20.18
N ARG A 81 -1.43 -12.28 -20.47
CA ARG A 81 -1.72 -11.61 -21.73
C ARG A 81 -0.94 -12.18 -22.91
N GLN A 82 0.25 -12.74 -22.67
CA GLN A 82 1.07 -13.34 -23.73
C GLN A 82 0.48 -14.70 -24.15
N ALA A 83 0.00 -15.48 -23.18
CA ALA A 83 -0.64 -16.77 -23.44
C ALA A 83 -2.14 -16.65 -23.81
N GLY A 84 -2.75 -15.48 -23.64
CA GLY A 84 -4.19 -15.28 -23.82
C GLY A 84 -5.04 -15.98 -22.76
N THR A 85 -4.46 -16.31 -21.60
CA THR A 85 -5.15 -17.04 -20.52
C THR A 85 -6.11 -16.11 -19.80
N PRO A 86 -7.42 -16.43 -19.75
CA PRO A 86 -8.40 -15.60 -19.05
C PRO A 86 -8.19 -15.64 -17.53
N ALA A 87 -8.49 -14.52 -16.86
CA ALA A 87 -8.58 -14.49 -15.41
C ALA A 87 -9.83 -15.25 -14.94
N THR A 88 -9.66 -16.15 -13.95
CA THR A 88 -10.72 -16.99 -13.40
C THR A 88 -10.73 -16.93 -11.87
N ALA A 89 -11.69 -17.60 -11.22
CA ALA A 89 -11.75 -17.68 -9.76
C ALA A 89 -10.57 -18.45 -9.15
N ASP A 90 -9.91 -19.31 -9.93
CA ASP A 90 -8.72 -20.07 -9.52
C ASP A 90 -7.41 -19.32 -9.81
N THR A 91 -7.45 -18.16 -10.48
CA THR A 91 -6.22 -17.41 -10.81
C THR A 91 -5.55 -16.92 -9.53
N LEU A 92 -4.31 -17.35 -9.32
CA LEU A 92 -3.48 -16.91 -8.21
C LEU A 92 -2.77 -15.60 -8.56
N PHE A 93 -2.84 -14.65 -7.65
CA PHE A 93 -2.11 -13.39 -7.67
C PHE A 93 -1.16 -13.34 -6.48
N GLN A 94 -0.08 -12.56 -6.59
CA GLN A 94 0.72 -12.20 -5.42
C GLN A 94 -0.02 -11.11 -4.65
N ALA A 95 -0.24 -11.33 -3.35
CA ALA A 95 -0.94 -10.39 -2.49
C ALA A 95 -0.03 -9.27 -1.98
N GLY A 96 1.29 -9.38 -2.21
CA GLY A 96 2.31 -8.51 -1.63
C GLY A 96 2.09 -8.30 -0.15
N SER A 97 2.13 -7.04 0.29
CA SER A 97 2.03 -6.70 1.71
C SER A 97 0.71 -7.05 2.42
N ILE A 98 -0.34 -7.51 1.73
CA ILE A 98 -1.49 -8.14 2.41
C ILE A 98 -1.07 -9.43 3.15
N SER A 99 0.09 -10.00 2.81
CA SER A 99 0.77 -11.04 3.59
C SER A 99 0.91 -10.71 5.07
N LYS A 100 1.09 -9.42 5.41
CA LYS A 100 1.32 -8.94 6.78
C LYS A 100 0.13 -9.15 7.71
N PRO A 101 -1.08 -8.64 7.41
CA PRO A 101 -2.24 -8.89 8.28
C PRO A 101 -2.60 -10.36 8.41
N VAL A 102 -2.44 -11.15 7.34
CA VAL A 102 -2.70 -12.60 7.37
C VAL A 102 -1.69 -13.30 8.30
N ALA A 103 -0.40 -12.94 8.23
CA ALA A 103 0.63 -13.44 9.15
C ALA A 103 0.42 -12.95 10.59
N ALA A 104 0.05 -11.67 10.77
CA ALA A 104 -0.22 -11.06 12.06
C ALA A 104 -1.37 -11.79 12.79
N PHE A 105 -2.43 -12.16 12.08
CA PHE A 105 -3.50 -12.98 12.66
C PHE A 105 -2.97 -14.31 13.24
N GLY A 106 -2.12 -15.02 12.48
CA GLY A 106 -1.45 -16.24 12.95
C GLY A 106 -0.53 -15.99 14.15
N ALA A 107 0.25 -14.90 14.15
CA ALA A 107 1.09 -14.53 15.27
C ALA A 107 0.28 -14.23 16.54
N LEU A 108 -0.87 -13.55 16.40
CA LEU A 108 -1.76 -13.24 17.52
C LEU A 108 -2.46 -14.48 18.07
N GLN A 109 -2.79 -15.48 17.23
CA GLN A 109 -3.20 -16.79 17.74
C GLN A 109 -2.12 -17.47 18.59
N MET A 110 -0.86 -17.38 18.15
CA MET A 110 0.26 -17.91 18.93
C MET A 110 0.44 -17.16 20.26
N VAL A 111 0.08 -15.87 20.31
CA VAL A 111 0.03 -15.09 21.57
C VAL A 111 -1.08 -15.61 22.49
N GLU A 112 -2.30 -15.83 21.99
CA GLU A 112 -3.40 -16.39 22.78
C GLU A 112 -3.08 -17.81 23.30
N ALA A 113 -2.34 -18.59 22.51
CA ALA A 113 -1.85 -19.91 22.90
C ALA A 113 -0.65 -19.86 23.87
N GLY A 114 -0.15 -18.67 24.24
CA GLY A 114 1.00 -18.48 25.13
C GLY A 114 2.35 -18.87 24.53
N GLN A 115 2.43 -19.06 23.20
CA GLN A 115 3.66 -19.42 22.49
C GLN A 115 4.52 -18.20 22.12
N LEU A 116 3.87 -17.04 21.96
CA LEU A 116 4.51 -15.74 21.76
C LEU A 116 4.01 -14.76 22.81
N LYS A 117 4.74 -13.67 23.04
CA LYS A 117 4.29 -12.54 23.86
C LYS A 117 4.37 -11.25 23.05
N LEU A 118 3.35 -10.40 23.18
CA LEU A 118 3.28 -9.13 22.46
C LEU A 118 4.33 -8.13 22.94
N ASP A 119 4.57 -8.08 24.24
CA ASP A 119 5.28 -6.99 24.93
C ASP A 119 6.57 -7.48 25.61
N GLU A 120 7.18 -8.54 25.08
CA GLU A 120 8.50 -9.05 25.50
C GLU A 120 9.54 -8.77 24.43
N ASP A 121 10.81 -8.69 24.83
CA ASP A 121 11.94 -8.60 23.91
C ASP A 121 11.90 -9.74 22.88
N VAL A 122 11.93 -9.39 21.59
CA VAL A 122 11.95 -10.35 20.48
C VAL A 122 13.13 -11.34 20.61
N ASN A 123 14.26 -10.89 21.17
CA ASN A 123 15.43 -11.74 21.40
C ASN A 123 15.19 -12.81 22.48
N ALA A 124 14.11 -12.76 23.27
CA ALA A 124 13.72 -13.85 24.15
C ALA A 124 13.15 -15.07 23.38
N THR A 125 12.55 -14.84 22.20
CA THR A 125 11.95 -15.88 21.37
C THR A 125 12.89 -16.36 20.27
N LEU A 126 13.58 -15.43 19.60
CA LEU A 126 14.47 -15.72 18.48
C LEU A 126 15.59 -16.69 18.90
N LYS A 127 15.98 -17.63 18.03
CA LYS A 127 16.99 -18.67 18.34
C LYS A 127 18.23 -18.54 17.47
N ASN A 128 18.16 -19.05 16.25
CA ASN A 128 19.32 -19.20 15.35
C ASN A 128 19.89 -17.86 14.88
N TRP A 129 19.02 -16.87 14.76
CA TRP A 129 19.37 -15.48 14.51
C TRP A 129 18.90 -14.62 15.68
N LYS A 130 19.60 -13.53 15.99
CA LYS A 130 19.21 -12.54 17.01
C LYS A 130 19.22 -11.16 16.39
N LEU A 131 18.27 -10.32 16.78
CA LEU A 131 18.30 -8.91 16.42
C LEU A 131 19.53 -8.26 17.08
N PRO A 132 20.45 -7.66 16.32
CA PRO A 132 21.64 -7.04 16.89
C PRO A 132 21.30 -5.92 17.87
N GLU A 133 22.01 -5.92 19.00
CA GLU A 133 21.91 -4.90 20.04
C GLU A 133 22.74 -3.66 19.67
N ASN A 134 22.27 -2.49 20.11
CA ASN A 134 22.86 -1.17 19.91
C ASN A 134 22.35 -0.17 20.95
N GLU A 135 22.69 1.11 20.80
CA GLU A 135 22.29 2.18 21.73
C GLU A 135 20.78 2.40 21.85
N PHE A 136 19.99 2.11 20.81
CA PHE A 136 18.54 2.22 20.84
C PHE A 136 17.90 1.04 21.55
N THR A 137 18.33 -0.17 21.23
CA THR A 137 17.83 -1.42 21.85
C THR A 137 18.30 -1.60 23.29
N ALA A 138 19.41 -0.98 23.68
CA ALA A 138 19.82 -0.85 25.08
C ALA A 138 18.85 0.01 25.90
N GLN A 139 18.21 1.01 25.27
CA GLN A 139 17.23 1.89 25.92
C GLN A 139 15.83 1.25 25.93
N GLN A 140 15.39 0.73 24.79
CA GLN A 140 14.09 0.11 24.65
C GLN A 140 14.18 -1.12 23.75
N LYS A 141 13.78 -2.28 24.29
CA LYS A 141 13.75 -3.53 23.53
C LYS A 141 12.66 -3.49 22.47
N VAL A 142 12.94 -4.12 21.33
CA VAL A 142 11.94 -4.36 20.28
C VAL A 142 11.01 -5.46 20.74
N THR A 143 9.71 -5.28 20.53
CA THR A 143 8.65 -6.23 20.91
C THR A 143 7.84 -6.67 19.70
N LEU A 144 7.15 -7.82 19.77
CA LEU A 144 6.28 -8.28 18.69
C LEU A 144 5.18 -7.26 18.37
N ARG A 145 4.61 -6.58 19.38
CA ARG A 145 3.64 -5.51 19.16
C ARG A 145 4.20 -4.43 18.23
N GLN A 146 5.42 -3.97 18.51
CA GLN A 146 6.09 -2.95 17.71
C GLN A 146 6.47 -3.43 16.30
N LEU A 147 6.79 -4.72 16.12
CA LEU A 147 6.98 -5.30 14.79
C LEU A 147 5.68 -5.24 13.98
N LEU A 148 4.56 -5.71 14.55
CA LEU A 148 3.27 -5.78 13.86
C LEU A 148 2.65 -4.39 13.61
N SER A 149 2.98 -3.40 14.43
CA SER A 149 2.50 -2.02 14.27
C SER A 149 3.46 -1.07 13.56
N HIS A 150 4.60 -1.57 13.05
CA HIS A 150 5.64 -0.75 12.41
C HIS A 150 6.22 0.35 13.31
N THR A 151 6.27 0.11 14.62
CA THR A 151 6.88 1.03 15.60
C THR A 151 8.17 0.46 16.17
N GLY A 152 8.75 -0.58 15.56
CA GLY A 152 9.98 -1.23 16.04
C GLY A 152 11.28 -0.46 15.78
N GLY A 153 11.23 0.69 15.10
CA GLY A 153 12.44 1.43 14.73
C GLY A 153 13.34 0.66 13.75
N LEU A 154 12.76 -0.21 12.91
CA LEU A 154 13.50 -1.14 12.02
C LEU A 154 13.64 -0.66 10.58
N THR A 155 14.79 -0.94 9.98
CA THR A 155 15.09 -0.67 8.56
C THR A 155 14.36 -1.65 7.63
N VAL A 156 14.63 -1.50 6.33
CA VAL A 156 14.04 -2.25 5.21
C VAL A 156 12.53 -2.05 5.11
N HIS A 157 12.14 -1.11 4.26
CA HIS A 157 10.75 -0.77 4.00
C HIS A 157 9.98 -1.92 3.31
N GLY A 158 10.57 -2.54 2.29
CA GLY A 158 9.97 -3.62 1.51
C GLY A 158 11.02 -4.35 0.68
N PHE A 159 10.58 -5.31 -0.12
CA PHE A 159 11.45 -6.23 -0.86
C PHE A 159 11.13 -6.20 -2.36
N TRP A 160 12.15 -6.32 -3.20
CA TRP A 160 11.99 -6.36 -4.65
C TRP A 160 11.54 -7.72 -5.17
N GLY A 161 11.81 -8.78 -4.39
CA GLY A 161 11.64 -10.15 -4.83
C GLY A 161 12.76 -10.61 -5.75
N TYR A 162 12.70 -11.88 -6.13
CA TYR A 162 13.75 -12.57 -6.87
C TYR A 162 13.15 -13.17 -8.15
N PRO A 163 13.66 -12.79 -9.34
CA PRO A 163 13.30 -13.43 -10.59
C PRO A 163 13.49 -14.96 -10.54
N PRO A 164 12.72 -15.76 -11.31
CA PRO A 164 12.79 -17.22 -11.23
C PRO A 164 14.15 -17.83 -11.63
N ASP A 165 14.97 -17.09 -12.37
CA ASP A 165 16.31 -17.47 -12.80
C ASP A 165 17.42 -17.05 -11.81
N GLN A 166 17.07 -16.38 -10.71
CA GLN A 166 17.99 -15.96 -9.65
C GLN A 166 17.82 -16.80 -8.37
N PRO A 167 18.91 -17.05 -7.62
CA PRO A 167 18.82 -17.73 -6.34
C PRO A 167 18.09 -16.86 -5.32
N ALA A 168 17.06 -17.43 -4.68
CA ALA A 168 16.37 -16.79 -3.58
C ALA A 168 17.13 -17.04 -2.25
N PRO A 169 17.32 -16.02 -1.38
CA PRO A 169 18.01 -16.17 -0.11
C PRO A 169 17.17 -16.95 0.92
N SER A 170 17.85 -17.44 1.96
CA SER A 170 17.19 -17.83 3.21
C SER A 170 16.68 -16.61 3.97
N LEU A 171 15.78 -16.83 4.93
CA LEU A 171 15.30 -15.75 5.80
C LEU A 171 16.44 -15.09 6.60
N GLU A 172 17.40 -15.88 7.10
CA GLU A 172 18.57 -15.37 7.82
C GLU A 172 19.44 -14.48 6.91
N GLN A 173 19.64 -14.90 5.65
CA GLN A 173 20.36 -14.10 4.66
C GLN A 173 19.69 -12.76 4.40
N VAL A 174 18.34 -12.72 4.31
CA VAL A 174 17.58 -11.46 4.23
C VAL A 174 17.78 -10.60 5.47
N LEU A 175 17.66 -11.19 6.67
CA LEU A 175 17.78 -10.45 7.94
C LEU A 175 19.17 -9.81 8.11
N ASP A 176 20.22 -10.47 7.61
CA ASP A 176 21.59 -9.96 7.64
C ASP A 176 22.03 -9.22 6.38
N GLY A 177 21.17 -9.10 5.37
CA GLY A 177 21.52 -8.48 4.08
C GLY A 177 22.68 -9.20 3.38
N SER A 178 22.87 -10.49 3.64
CA SER A 178 23.96 -11.28 3.09
C SER A 178 23.53 -11.98 1.80
N GLY A 179 24.45 -12.07 0.84
CA GLY A 179 24.18 -12.65 -0.48
C GLY A 179 23.56 -14.06 -0.37
N PRO A 180 22.52 -14.38 -1.17
CA PRO A 180 22.05 -13.64 -2.35
C PRO A 180 20.95 -12.60 -2.05
N ALA A 181 20.75 -12.17 -0.80
CA ALA A 181 19.75 -11.14 -0.51
C ALA A 181 20.04 -9.83 -1.28
N ASN A 182 18.99 -9.21 -1.82
CA ASN A 182 19.06 -7.95 -2.58
C ASN A 182 18.57 -6.74 -1.76
N SER A 183 18.49 -6.89 -0.45
CA SER A 183 18.12 -5.85 0.51
C SER A 183 19.24 -5.64 1.54
N GLU A 184 19.29 -4.43 2.08
CA GLU A 184 20.13 -4.11 3.25
C GLU A 184 19.77 -4.97 4.47
N PRO A 185 20.69 -5.12 5.44
CA PRO A 185 20.40 -5.79 6.71
C PRO A 185 19.24 -5.12 7.47
N VAL A 186 18.44 -5.94 8.14
CA VAL A 186 17.36 -5.47 9.02
C VAL A 186 17.98 -5.07 10.37
N ARG A 187 17.96 -3.78 10.69
CA ARG A 187 18.60 -3.18 11.88
C ARG A 187 17.67 -2.18 12.55
N VAL A 188 17.90 -1.93 13.84
CA VAL A 188 17.30 -0.81 14.58
C VAL A 188 18.20 0.40 14.39
N ASP A 189 17.67 1.51 13.89
CA ASP A 189 18.40 2.79 13.75
C ASP A 189 17.60 3.98 14.31
N LYS A 190 16.50 3.67 15.00
CA LYS A 190 15.59 4.59 15.65
C LYS A 190 15.07 3.96 16.94
N LEU A 191 14.76 4.76 17.96
CA LEU A 191 14.24 4.26 19.23
C LEU A 191 12.93 3.48 19.01
N PRO A 192 12.85 2.19 19.42
CA PRO A 192 11.62 1.43 19.31
C PRO A 192 10.49 2.07 20.11
N GLY A 193 9.30 2.14 19.54
CA GLY A 193 8.12 2.77 20.14
C GLY A 193 8.00 4.28 19.93
N GLU A 194 9.03 4.94 19.38
CA GLU A 194 9.03 6.40 19.24
C GLU A 194 8.07 6.89 18.16
N SER A 195 8.07 6.27 16.97
CA SER A 195 7.11 6.59 15.91
C SER A 195 6.96 5.46 14.91
N PHE A 196 5.90 5.54 14.12
CA PHE A 196 5.64 4.72 12.95
C PHE A 196 6.75 4.87 11.91
N ARG A 197 7.26 3.73 11.43
CA ARG A 197 8.03 3.59 10.20
C ARG A 197 7.76 2.21 9.60
N TYR A 198 7.02 2.19 8.49
CA TYR A 198 6.68 0.96 7.78
C TYR A 198 7.93 0.13 7.46
N SER A 199 7.96 -1.13 7.92
CA SER A 199 9.11 -2.03 7.79
C SER A 199 8.66 -3.44 7.41
N GLY A 200 9.03 -3.85 6.19
CA GLY A 200 9.02 -5.24 5.78
C GLY A 200 10.00 -6.08 6.61
N GLY A 201 11.14 -5.51 6.96
CA GLY A 201 12.14 -6.14 7.83
C GLY A 201 11.59 -6.57 9.19
N GLY A 202 10.75 -5.74 9.82
CA GLY A 202 10.09 -6.09 11.08
C GLY A 202 9.16 -7.31 10.95
N TYR A 203 8.48 -7.44 9.81
CA TYR A 203 7.67 -8.63 9.51
C TYR A 203 8.51 -9.87 9.22
N SER A 204 9.70 -9.72 8.63
CA SER A 204 10.67 -10.82 8.49
C SER A 204 11.17 -11.32 9.85
N ILE A 205 11.35 -10.43 10.84
CA ILE A 205 11.65 -10.84 12.21
C ILE A 205 10.45 -11.55 12.83
N ALA A 206 9.22 -11.05 12.65
CA ALA A 206 8.02 -11.72 13.14
C ALA A 206 7.85 -13.12 12.54
N GLN A 207 8.17 -13.30 11.26
CA GLN A 207 8.25 -14.62 10.62
C GLN A 207 9.25 -15.54 11.32
N GLN A 208 10.47 -15.05 11.59
CA GLN A 208 11.49 -15.82 12.30
C GLN A 208 11.04 -16.19 13.73
N MET A 209 10.41 -15.27 14.46
CA MET A 209 9.84 -15.56 15.78
C MET A 209 8.80 -16.68 15.73
N MET A 210 7.89 -16.65 14.75
CA MET A 210 6.87 -17.69 14.58
C MET A 210 7.49 -19.06 14.26
N ILE A 211 8.53 -19.10 13.43
CA ILE A 211 9.29 -20.33 13.13
C ILE A 211 9.97 -20.84 14.40
N ASP A 212 10.69 -19.99 15.12
CA ASP A 212 11.48 -20.38 16.30
C ASP A 212 10.61 -20.84 17.48
N ALA A 213 9.47 -20.18 17.69
CA ALA A 213 8.52 -20.54 18.75
C ALA A 213 7.79 -21.86 18.47
N SER A 214 7.42 -22.12 17.21
CA SER A 214 6.65 -23.30 16.82
C SER A 214 7.51 -24.52 16.44
N GLY A 215 8.74 -24.30 15.99
CA GLY A 215 9.57 -25.32 15.35
C GLY A 215 9.05 -25.79 13.98
N GLN A 216 8.11 -25.07 13.37
CA GLN A 216 7.50 -25.43 12.08
C GLN A 216 7.91 -24.44 10.99
N PRO A 217 8.06 -24.89 9.72
CA PRO A 217 8.26 -23.97 8.63
C PRO A 217 7.00 -23.11 8.40
N PHE A 218 7.22 -21.84 8.04
CA PHE A 218 6.19 -20.82 8.03
C PHE A 218 4.95 -21.15 7.17
N PRO A 219 5.08 -21.72 5.95
CA PRO A 219 3.89 -22.08 5.16
C PRO A 219 3.00 -23.13 5.83
N GLN A 220 3.59 -24.14 6.47
CA GLN A 220 2.86 -25.19 7.20
C GLN A 220 2.19 -24.61 8.45
N LEU A 221 2.89 -23.72 9.16
CA LEU A 221 2.35 -23.04 10.33
C LEU A 221 1.12 -22.20 9.96
N MET A 222 1.21 -21.35 8.93
CA MET A 222 0.07 -20.53 8.49
C MET A 222 -1.07 -21.35 7.90
N GLN A 223 -0.77 -22.48 7.25
CA GLN A 223 -1.78 -23.43 6.81
C GLN A 223 -2.59 -23.98 7.99
N LYS A 224 -1.92 -24.30 9.10
CA LYS A 224 -2.54 -24.84 10.31
C LYS A 224 -3.32 -23.78 11.09
N LEU A 225 -2.75 -22.60 11.27
CA LEU A 225 -3.31 -21.54 12.11
C LEU A 225 -4.52 -20.86 11.47
N LEU A 226 -4.47 -20.62 10.16
CA LEU A 226 -5.45 -19.79 9.49
C LEU A 226 -5.95 -20.37 8.16
N LEU A 227 -5.06 -20.60 7.18
CA LEU A 227 -5.51 -20.83 5.80
C LEU A 227 -6.41 -22.07 5.67
N GLY A 228 -6.05 -23.18 6.34
CA GLY A 228 -6.86 -24.39 6.37
C GLY A 228 -8.20 -24.20 7.09
N PRO A 229 -8.20 -23.75 8.37
CA PRO A 229 -9.44 -23.54 9.12
C PRO A 229 -10.47 -22.64 8.43
N VAL A 230 -10.04 -21.55 7.77
CA VAL A 230 -10.95 -20.64 7.05
C VAL A 230 -11.21 -21.03 5.59
N LYS A 231 -10.71 -22.20 5.15
CA LYS A 231 -10.87 -22.74 3.79
C LYS A 231 -10.32 -21.82 2.69
N MET A 232 -9.18 -21.20 2.97
CA MET A 232 -8.36 -20.53 1.97
C MET A 232 -7.56 -21.56 1.16
N ASP A 233 -8.25 -22.52 0.54
CA ASP A 233 -7.67 -23.68 -0.14
C ASP A 233 -6.85 -23.33 -1.39
N ARG A 234 -6.97 -22.10 -1.89
CA ARG A 234 -6.19 -21.50 -2.98
C ARG A 234 -5.25 -20.43 -2.45
N SER A 235 -4.69 -20.61 -1.25
CA SER A 235 -3.71 -19.71 -0.67
C SER A 235 -2.48 -20.46 -0.14
N THR A 236 -1.29 -19.87 -0.29
CA THR A 236 -0.06 -20.46 0.24
C THR A 236 1.02 -19.40 0.42
N TYR A 237 1.87 -19.60 1.44
CA TYR A 237 3.11 -18.84 1.64
C TYR A 237 4.34 -19.57 1.07
N GLN A 238 4.17 -20.72 0.41
CA GLN A 238 5.30 -21.44 -0.16
C GLN A 238 5.99 -20.62 -1.25
N GLN A 239 7.32 -20.50 -1.12
CA GLN A 239 8.20 -19.71 -1.97
C GLN A 239 9.45 -20.53 -2.29
N PRO A 240 9.80 -20.78 -3.57
CA PRO A 240 9.03 -20.44 -4.76
C PRO A 240 7.68 -21.18 -4.82
N LEU A 241 6.75 -20.65 -5.64
CA LEU A 241 5.42 -21.26 -5.81
C LEU A 241 5.55 -22.67 -6.42
N PRO A 242 4.93 -23.73 -5.85
CA PRO A 242 5.04 -25.08 -6.37
C PRO A 242 4.49 -25.23 -7.80
N ALA A 243 5.05 -26.16 -8.58
CA ALA A 243 4.70 -26.36 -10.00
C ALA A 243 3.19 -26.58 -10.25
N ASP A 244 2.52 -27.34 -9.38
CA ASP A 244 1.08 -27.59 -9.49
C ASP A 244 0.21 -26.34 -9.28
N TRP A 245 0.74 -25.34 -8.55
CA TRP A 245 0.09 -24.06 -8.33
C TRP A 245 0.47 -23.06 -9.42
N LEU A 246 1.69 -23.16 -9.95
CA LEU A 246 2.24 -22.27 -10.98
C LEU A 246 1.38 -22.20 -12.25
N LYS A 247 0.67 -23.28 -12.60
CA LYS A 247 -0.27 -23.32 -13.73
C LYS A 247 -1.50 -22.41 -13.57
N HIS A 248 -1.79 -21.98 -12.34
CA HIS A 248 -2.88 -21.07 -12.00
C HIS A 248 -2.39 -19.64 -11.74
N ALA A 249 -1.08 -19.43 -11.65
CA ALA A 249 -0.50 -18.13 -11.34
C ALA A 249 -0.59 -17.16 -12.53
N ALA A 250 -1.05 -15.95 -12.25
CA ALA A 250 -1.04 -14.85 -13.20
C ALA A 250 0.40 -14.43 -13.57
N ALA A 251 0.53 -13.79 -14.72
CA ALA A 251 1.74 -13.13 -15.19
C ALA A 251 1.62 -11.63 -14.93
N GLY A 252 2.61 -11.06 -14.25
CA GLY A 252 2.63 -9.66 -13.85
C GLY A 252 3.05 -8.72 -14.99
N VAL A 253 2.53 -7.49 -14.94
CA VAL A 253 2.83 -6.42 -15.89
C VAL A 253 3.28 -5.17 -15.13
N LEU A 254 4.40 -4.59 -15.54
CA LEU A 254 4.99 -3.40 -14.95
C LEU A 254 4.17 -2.13 -15.28
N PRO A 255 4.30 -1.04 -14.49
CA PRO A 255 3.55 0.21 -14.73
C PRO A 255 3.76 0.84 -16.12
N ASN A 256 4.89 0.56 -16.77
CA ASN A 256 5.19 1.04 -18.12
C ASN A 256 4.60 0.13 -19.24
N GLY A 257 3.86 -0.91 -18.85
CA GLY A 257 3.22 -1.87 -19.76
C GLY A 257 4.12 -3.03 -20.21
N ALA A 258 5.38 -3.11 -19.76
CA ALA A 258 6.26 -4.24 -20.04
C ALA A 258 5.88 -5.48 -19.20
N ASP A 259 6.13 -6.68 -19.72
CA ASP A 259 5.94 -7.92 -18.96
C ASP A 259 7.04 -8.06 -17.90
N VAL A 260 6.68 -8.61 -16.73
CA VAL A 260 7.68 -8.98 -15.72
C VAL A 260 8.50 -10.16 -16.25
N PRO A 261 9.84 -10.10 -16.28
CA PRO A 261 10.69 -11.23 -16.66
C PRO A 261 10.38 -12.47 -15.83
N GLY A 262 10.26 -13.64 -16.48
CA GLY A 262 9.85 -14.86 -15.79
C GLY A 262 8.41 -14.85 -15.24
N LYS A 263 7.61 -13.83 -15.61
CA LYS A 263 6.19 -13.61 -15.27
C LYS A 263 5.89 -13.20 -13.84
N ARG A 264 6.80 -13.40 -12.88
CA ARG A 264 6.59 -13.21 -11.44
C ARG A 264 7.87 -13.38 -10.65
N HIS A 265 7.92 -12.83 -9.45
CA HIS A 265 9.05 -12.98 -8.54
C HIS A 265 8.76 -13.95 -7.38
N THR A 266 9.82 -14.45 -6.75
CA THR A 266 9.80 -15.18 -5.49
C THR A 266 10.04 -14.21 -4.34
N TYR A 267 9.36 -14.38 -3.21
CA TYR A 267 9.48 -13.51 -2.03
C TYR A 267 9.68 -14.35 -0.74
N PRO A 268 10.93 -14.72 -0.39
CA PRO A 268 11.26 -15.50 0.82
C PRO A 268 10.84 -14.82 2.13
N GLU A 269 10.61 -13.51 2.09
CA GLU A 269 10.06 -12.68 3.16
C GLU A 269 8.54 -12.91 3.27
N MET A 270 8.16 -14.16 3.48
CA MET A 270 6.79 -14.68 3.38
C MET A 270 5.77 -13.85 4.18
N ALA A 271 6.03 -13.56 5.47
CA ALA A 271 5.13 -12.76 6.28
C ALA A 271 5.01 -11.31 5.77
N ALA A 272 6.07 -10.78 5.14
CA ALA A 272 6.08 -9.43 4.62
C ALA A 272 5.42 -9.31 3.24
N ALA A 273 5.57 -10.30 2.34
CA ALA A 273 5.14 -10.20 0.95
C ALA A 273 4.74 -11.53 0.25
N GLY A 274 5.06 -12.71 0.81
CA GLY A 274 5.05 -13.96 0.05
C GLY A 274 3.71 -14.72 -0.11
N LEU A 275 2.56 -14.13 0.23
CA LEU A 275 1.26 -14.80 0.06
C LEU A 275 0.82 -14.83 -1.42
N TRP A 276 0.68 -16.04 -1.96
CA TRP A 276 -0.09 -16.30 -3.18
C TRP A 276 -1.52 -16.66 -2.81
N THR A 277 -2.50 -16.07 -3.49
CA THR A 277 -3.93 -16.25 -3.14
C THR A 277 -4.87 -15.82 -4.27
N THR A 278 -6.17 -15.93 -4.04
CA THR A 278 -7.26 -15.41 -4.88
C THR A 278 -8.05 -14.34 -4.12
N ALA A 279 -8.78 -13.48 -4.82
CA ALA A 279 -9.61 -12.46 -4.17
C ALA A 279 -10.68 -13.08 -3.27
N GLU A 280 -11.24 -14.24 -3.65
CA GLU A 280 -12.19 -15.00 -2.84
C GLU A 280 -11.58 -15.45 -1.52
N ASN A 281 -10.39 -16.04 -1.54
CA ASN A 281 -9.75 -16.56 -0.35
C ASN A 281 -9.34 -15.44 0.62
N LEU A 282 -8.79 -14.33 0.11
CA LEU A 282 -8.59 -13.16 0.95
C LEU A 282 -9.90 -12.62 1.53
N ALA A 283 -11.01 -12.67 0.78
CA ALA A 283 -12.30 -12.27 1.32
C ALA A 283 -12.80 -13.21 2.43
N LEU A 284 -12.47 -14.51 2.39
CA LEU A 284 -12.73 -15.45 3.49
C LEU A 284 -11.96 -15.06 4.75
N PHE A 285 -10.68 -14.67 4.63
CA PHE A 285 -9.91 -14.13 5.76
C PHE A 285 -10.56 -12.85 6.33
N VAL A 286 -10.97 -11.91 5.48
CA VAL A 286 -11.63 -10.68 5.93
C VAL A 286 -12.95 -10.98 6.66
N VAL A 287 -13.75 -11.93 6.15
CA VAL A 287 -14.99 -12.37 6.80
C VAL A 287 -14.70 -13.02 8.15
N GLU A 288 -13.69 -13.88 8.25
CA GLU A 288 -13.27 -14.48 9.51
C GLU A 288 -12.89 -13.40 10.53
N PHE A 289 -12.10 -12.42 10.11
CA PHE A 289 -11.68 -11.35 11.00
C PHE A 289 -12.86 -10.47 11.45
N GLN A 290 -13.82 -10.17 10.58
CA GLN A 290 -15.07 -9.51 10.99
C GLN A 290 -15.89 -10.36 11.98
N ASN A 291 -15.87 -11.69 11.84
CA ASN A 291 -16.52 -12.57 12.82
C ASN A 291 -15.77 -12.57 14.16
N ALA A 292 -14.44 -12.50 14.16
CA ALA A 292 -13.65 -12.35 15.38
C ALA A 292 -14.00 -11.06 16.14
N LEU A 293 -14.08 -9.92 15.43
CA LEU A 293 -14.53 -8.64 16.00
C LEU A 293 -15.94 -8.71 16.63
N ARG A 294 -16.79 -9.61 16.13
CA ARG A 294 -18.15 -9.88 16.63
C ARG A 294 -18.22 -10.95 17.72
N GLY A 295 -17.09 -11.54 18.11
CA GLY A 295 -17.04 -12.66 19.07
C GLY A 295 -17.65 -13.95 18.53
N LEU A 296 -17.64 -14.13 17.20
CA LEU A 296 -18.18 -15.31 16.51
C LEU A 296 -17.10 -16.21 15.89
N SER A 297 -15.82 -15.82 16.00
CA SER A 297 -14.69 -16.63 15.56
C SER A 297 -14.37 -17.72 16.59
N GLU A 298 -14.04 -18.91 16.10
CA GLU A 298 -13.43 -19.97 16.91
C GLU A 298 -11.89 -19.91 16.89
N LEU A 299 -11.32 -19.03 16.07
CA LEU A 299 -9.90 -18.93 15.78
C LEU A 299 -9.20 -17.81 16.56
N MET A 300 -9.90 -16.75 16.93
CA MET A 300 -9.35 -15.62 17.67
C MET A 300 -10.41 -15.06 18.61
N SER A 301 -10.02 -14.73 19.85
CA SER A 301 -10.97 -14.09 20.77
C SER A 301 -11.36 -12.70 20.30
N GLN A 302 -12.52 -12.23 20.77
CA GLN A 302 -12.98 -10.88 20.47
C GLN A 302 -12.00 -9.81 20.98
N ASP A 303 -11.42 -10.00 22.17
CA ASP A 303 -10.48 -9.05 22.76
C ASP A 303 -9.21 -8.93 21.91
N MET A 304 -8.68 -10.05 21.43
CA MET A 304 -7.52 -10.04 20.54
C MET A 304 -7.85 -9.43 19.17
N ALA A 305 -9.04 -9.70 18.64
CA ALA A 305 -9.50 -9.09 17.40
C ALA A 305 -9.58 -7.55 17.51
N TRP A 306 -10.11 -7.03 18.62
CA TRP A 306 -10.13 -5.59 18.89
C TRP A 306 -8.72 -5.02 19.08
N ASN A 307 -7.82 -5.74 19.74
CA ASN A 307 -6.41 -5.36 19.85
C ASN A 307 -5.72 -5.29 18.46
N MET A 308 -6.12 -6.16 17.51
CA MET A 308 -5.58 -6.16 16.14
C MET A 308 -6.01 -4.93 15.30
N VAL A 309 -7.14 -4.30 15.61
CA VAL A 309 -7.63 -3.05 14.97
C VAL A 309 -7.52 -1.82 15.86
N TYR A 310 -6.91 -1.93 17.05
CA TYR A 310 -6.65 -0.77 17.87
C TYR A 310 -5.39 -0.04 17.35
N PRO A 311 -5.49 1.20 16.83
CA PRO A 311 -4.34 1.88 16.27
C PRO A 311 -3.26 2.11 17.33
N VAL A 312 -2.01 1.80 16.99
CA VAL A 312 -0.84 2.05 17.84
C VAL A 312 -0.26 3.41 17.51
N ASP A 313 -0.03 3.71 16.22
CA ASP A 313 0.42 5.02 15.74
C ASP A 313 -0.03 5.24 14.29
N SER A 314 -0.28 6.49 13.91
CA SER A 314 -0.54 6.92 12.53
C SER A 314 -1.67 6.16 11.82
N GLY A 315 -2.69 5.72 12.59
CA GLY A 315 -3.80 4.94 12.07
C GLY A 315 -3.42 3.50 11.67
N TYR A 316 -2.29 2.98 12.14
CA TYR A 316 -1.86 1.60 11.90
C TYR A 316 -1.90 0.80 13.21
N ALA A 317 -2.52 -0.37 13.15
CA ALA A 317 -2.72 -1.31 14.26
C ALA A 317 -1.82 -2.54 14.08
N LEU A 318 -2.19 -3.72 14.58
CA LEU A 318 -1.35 -4.92 14.47
C LEU A 318 -1.55 -5.58 13.10
N GLY A 319 -0.86 -5.03 12.09
CA GLY A 319 -0.89 -5.50 10.70
C GLY A 319 -1.98 -4.94 9.81
N LEU A 320 -2.79 -4.01 10.30
CA LEU A 320 -3.87 -3.39 9.55
C LEU A 320 -3.78 -1.87 9.64
N SER A 321 -4.05 -1.18 8.53
CA SER A 321 -4.42 0.22 8.58
C SER A 321 -5.88 0.32 9.02
N VAL A 322 -6.18 1.30 9.88
CA VAL A 322 -7.49 1.57 10.43
C VAL A 322 -7.82 3.03 10.19
N LYS A 323 -8.97 3.28 9.58
CA LYS A 323 -9.40 4.62 9.17
C LYS A 323 -10.86 4.83 9.55
N ASP A 324 -11.17 5.98 10.12
CA ASP A 324 -12.54 6.46 10.19
C ASP A 324 -12.90 7.22 8.91
N ARG A 325 -14.06 6.90 8.33
CA ARG A 325 -14.67 7.69 7.26
C ARG A 325 -16.07 8.10 7.70
N ALA A 326 -16.20 9.36 8.11
CA ALA A 326 -17.47 9.96 8.54
C ALA A 326 -18.19 9.14 9.63
N GLY A 327 -17.45 8.68 10.64
CA GLY A 327 -17.98 7.87 11.76
C GLY A 327 -18.11 6.38 11.46
N THR A 328 -17.68 5.92 10.29
CA THR A 328 -17.57 4.51 9.96
C THR A 328 -16.12 4.05 10.03
N GLY A 329 -15.84 3.10 10.92
CA GLY A 329 -14.52 2.48 11.04
C GLY A 329 -14.26 1.44 9.94
N TYR A 330 -13.13 1.58 9.26
CA TYR A 330 -12.62 0.65 8.25
C TYR A 330 -11.27 0.09 8.68
N PHE A 331 -11.03 -1.18 8.40
CA PHE A 331 -9.69 -1.75 8.38
C PHE A 331 -9.31 -2.17 6.96
N GLY A 332 -8.02 -2.23 6.68
CA GLY A 332 -7.54 -2.68 5.37
C GLY A 332 -6.03 -2.73 5.26
N HIS A 333 -5.56 -3.24 4.13
CA HIS A 333 -4.14 -3.24 3.78
C HIS A 333 -3.98 -3.33 2.25
N GLY A 334 -3.00 -2.61 1.71
CA GLY A 334 -2.60 -2.69 0.30
C GLY A 334 -1.46 -3.69 0.08
N GLY A 335 -1.32 -4.17 -1.14
CA GLY A 335 -0.30 -5.12 -1.54
C GLY A 335 0.38 -4.66 -2.82
N TRP A 336 1.70 -4.78 -2.87
CA TRP A 336 2.50 -4.47 -4.05
C TRP A 336 3.68 -5.44 -4.10
N ASP A 337 3.70 -6.26 -5.15
CA ASP A 337 4.84 -7.02 -5.61
C ASP A 337 5.10 -6.65 -7.08
N GLU A 338 6.24 -7.04 -7.65
CA GLU A 338 6.59 -6.65 -9.01
C GLU A 338 5.61 -7.27 -10.03
N GLY A 339 4.84 -6.40 -10.69
CA GLY A 339 3.76 -6.76 -11.60
C GLY A 339 2.43 -7.11 -10.94
N PHE A 340 2.25 -6.91 -9.62
CA PHE A 340 1.02 -7.26 -8.91
C PHE A 340 0.61 -6.19 -7.90
N SER A 341 -0.68 -5.89 -7.84
CA SER A 341 -1.22 -5.03 -6.79
C SER A 341 -2.53 -5.58 -6.24
N ALA A 342 -2.75 -5.36 -4.96
CA ALA A 342 -3.96 -5.80 -4.29
C ALA A 342 -4.37 -4.78 -3.23
N GLU A 343 -5.65 -4.77 -2.88
CA GLU A 343 -6.13 -4.05 -1.71
C GLU A 343 -7.31 -4.80 -1.11
N MET A 344 -7.32 -4.90 0.21
CA MET A 344 -8.49 -5.30 0.98
C MET A 344 -8.92 -4.15 1.88
N VAL A 345 -10.23 -3.90 1.92
CA VAL A 345 -10.85 -2.93 2.82
C VAL A 345 -12.19 -3.44 3.29
N ALA A 346 -12.50 -3.29 4.57
CA ALA A 346 -13.76 -3.72 5.14
C ALA A 346 -14.15 -2.86 6.34
N SER A 347 -15.45 -2.72 6.58
CA SER A 347 -15.95 -2.11 7.81
C SER A 347 -15.62 -2.98 9.01
N ILE A 348 -15.36 -2.35 10.15
CA ILE A 348 -15.24 -3.02 11.45
C ILE A 348 -16.57 -3.69 11.85
N ASP A 349 -17.70 -3.01 11.65
CA ASP A 349 -18.99 -3.36 12.29
C ASP A 349 -20.21 -3.43 11.34
N HIS A 350 -20.10 -2.98 10.08
CA HIS A 350 -21.23 -2.93 9.15
C HIS A 350 -21.33 -4.16 8.21
N GLY A 351 -20.35 -5.07 8.25
CA GLY A 351 -20.35 -6.30 7.48
C GLY A 351 -20.18 -6.15 5.97
N TYR A 352 -19.67 -5.01 5.49
CA TYR A 352 -19.26 -4.85 4.11
C TYR A 352 -17.74 -4.80 3.97
N GLY A 353 -17.26 -5.15 2.78
CA GLY A 353 -15.85 -5.12 2.43
C GLY A 353 -15.62 -5.52 0.99
N VAL A 354 -14.41 -5.34 0.50
CA VAL A 354 -14.02 -5.74 -0.84
C VAL A 354 -12.55 -6.10 -0.87
N VAL A 355 -12.22 -7.13 -1.64
CA VAL A 355 -10.86 -7.45 -2.04
C VAL A 355 -10.74 -7.26 -3.53
N VAL A 356 -9.69 -6.56 -3.97
CA VAL A 356 -9.36 -6.36 -5.38
C VAL A 356 -7.92 -6.79 -5.60
N MET A 357 -7.67 -7.60 -6.61
CA MET A 357 -6.33 -8.05 -6.99
C MET A 357 -6.11 -7.87 -8.50
N THR A 358 -4.94 -7.38 -8.89
CA THR A 358 -4.55 -7.14 -10.28
C THR A 358 -3.18 -7.74 -10.56
N ASN A 359 -2.96 -8.20 -11.79
CA ASN A 359 -1.64 -8.58 -12.31
C ASN A 359 -0.97 -7.39 -13.03
N SER A 360 -1.04 -6.23 -12.38
CA SER A 360 -0.32 -5.02 -12.77
C SER A 360 -0.24 -4.04 -11.61
N ASN A 361 0.81 -3.22 -11.57
CA ASN A 361 1.05 -2.25 -10.51
C ASN A 361 0.31 -0.91 -10.69
N HIS A 362 -1.00 -0.90 -10.48
CA HIS A 362 -1.84 0.30 -10.56
C HIS A 362 -2.81 0.41 -9.36
N PRO A 363 -2.35 0.77 -8.16
CA PRO A 363 -3.21 0.90 -6.98
C PRO A 363 -4.30 1.94 -7.15
N ASP A 364 -4.11 2.96 -8.00
CA ASP A 364 -5.15 3.95 -8.25
C ASP A 364 -6.36 3.35 -8.98
N PHE A 365 -6.15 2.42 -9.92
CA PHE A 365 -7.24 1.62 -10.49
C PHE A 365 -8.00 0.85 -9.41
N ILE A 366 -7.29 0.24 -8.47
CA ILE A 366 -7.91 -0.50 -7.36
C ILE A 366 -8.77 0.43 -6.49
N LYS A 367 -8.26 1.62 -6.14
CA LYS A 367 -9.03 2.63 -5.39
C LYS A 367 -10.29 3.08 -6.15
N GLU A 368 -10.24 3.20 -7.48
CA GLU A 368 -11.42 3.47 -8.30
C GLU A 368 -12.47 2.36 -8.21
N VAL A 369 -12.04 1.10 -8.26
CA VAL A 369 -12.91 -0.07 -8.10
C VAL A 369 -13.55 -0.09 -6.71
N ILE A 370 -12.76 0.11 -5.65
CA ILE A 370 -13.24 0.16 -4.27
C ILE A 370 -14.30 1.25 -4.10
N ARG A 371 -14.03 2.47 -4.56
CA ARG A 371 -15.01 3.57 -4.51
C ARG A 371 -16.26 3.24 -5.33
N GLY A 372 -16.10 2.63 -6.50
CA GLY A 372 -17.22 2.13 -7.30
C GLY A 372 -18.12 1.16 -6.53
N VAL A 373 -17.52 0.19 -5.83
CA VAL A 373 -18.23 -0.74 -4.96
C VAL A 373 -18.92 0.02 -3.82
N ALA A 374 -18.19 0.89 -3.12
CA ALA A 374 -18.70 1.65 -2.01
C ALA A 374 -19.94 2.50 -2.38
N PHE A 375 -19.90 3.21 -3.51
CA PHE A 375 -21.05 3.97 -4.02
C PHE A 375 -22.20 3.05 -4.45
N ALA A 376 -21.92 1.93 -5.13
CA ALA A 376 -22.96 1.00 -5.58
C ALA A 376 -23.69 0.31 -4.43
N TYR A 377 -23.04 0.18 -3.27
CA TYR A 377 -23.57 -0.52 -2.10
C TYR A 377 -23.84 0.39 -0.89
N GLY A 378 -23.69 1.71 -1.03
CA GLY A 378 -24.04 2.69 0.00
C GLY A 378 -23.19 2.61 1.27
N TRP A 379 -21.88 2.46 1.12
CA TRP A 379 -20.96 2.42 2.27
C TRP A 379 -20.80 3.80 2.91
N GLY A 380 -20.53 3.83 4.22
CA GLY A 380 -20.39 5.07 5.00
C GLY A 380 -19.15 5.88 4.59
N GLY A 381 -19.28 7.20 4.53
CA GLY A 381 -18.16 8.11 4.22
C GLY A 381 -17.67 8.09 2.76
N TYR A 382 -18.46 7.52 1.84
CA TYR A 382 -18.29 7.66 0.39
C TYR A 382 -19.39 8.56 -0.16
N ASP A 383 -19.14 9.87 -0.14
CA ASP A 383 -20.15 10.89 -0.41
C ASP A 383 -20.09 11.43 -1.84
N VAL A 384 -21.28 11.72 -2.40
CA VAL A 384 -21.42 12.53 -3.62
C VAL A 384 -21.60 13.98 -3.20
N LEU A 385 -20.61 14.80 -3.51
CA LEU A 385 -20.57 16.19 -3.10
C LEU A 385 -21.38 17.07 -4.06
N THR A 386 -21.73 18.27 -3.61
CA THR A 386 -22.27 19.31 -4.50
C THR A 386 -21.19 20.36 -4.69
N LYS A 387 -20.92 20.72 -5.96
CA LYS A 387 -19.99 21.81 -6.26
C LYS A 387 -20.54 23.10 -5.68
N GLN A 388 -19.73 23.81 -4.91
CA GLN A 388 -20.02 25.15 -4.46
C GLN A 388 -19.17 26.13 -5.27
N ALA A 389 -19.72 27.32 -5.54
CA ALA A 389 -18.94 28.37 -6.16
C ALA A 389 -17.77 28.73 -5.23
N VAL A 390 -16.58 28.95 -5.81
CA VAL A 390 -15.44 29.47 -5.05
C VAL A 390 -15.79 30.88 -4.57
N PRO A 391 -15.77 31.15 -3.26
CA PRO A 391 -16.05 32.48 -2.76
C PRO A 391 -15.06 33.51 -3.35
N PRO A 392 -15.52 34.70 -3.81
CA PRO A 392 -14.69 35.66 -4.53
C PRO A 392 -13.39 36.04 -3.82
N GLU A 393 -13.42 36.08 -2.50
CA GLU A 393 -12.29 36.41 -1.66
C GLU A 393 -11.13 35.40 -1.78
N PHE A 394 -11.41 34.12 -2.06
CA PHE A 394 -10.35 33.15 -2.35
C PHE A 394 -9.75 33.36 -3.73
N LEU A 395 -10.52 33.84 -4.72
CA LEU A 395 -9.97 34.09 -6.05
C LEU A 395 -8.91 35.19 -6.04
N THR A 396 -9.00 36.15 -5.12
CA THR A 396 -8.02 37.23 -4.98
C THR A 396 -6.93 36.92 -3.97
N SER A 397 -7.26 36.24 -2.86
CA SER A 397 -6.32 36.08 -1.74
C SER A 397 -5.56 34.74 -1.71
N ALA A 398 -6.08 33.71 -2.37
CA ALA A 398 -5.43 32.40 -2.42
C ALA A 398 -4.26 32.31 -3.41
N PRO A 399 -4.27 33.00 -4.57
CA PRO A 399 -3.16 32.93 -5.51
C PRO A 399 -1.82 33.32 -4.89
N GLY A 400 -0.77 32.55 -5.18
CA GLY A 400 0.56 32.75 -4.63
C GLY A 400 1.46 31.53 -4.83
N ARG A 401 2.74 31.70 -4.52
CA ARG A 401 3.72 30.61 -4.48
C ARG A 401 4.00 30.26 -3.03
N TYR A 402 3.74 29.02 -2.67
CA TYR A 402 3.88 28.51 -1.31
C TYR A 402 5.06 27.58 -1.22
N ARG A 403 5.86 27.72 -0.17
CA ARG A 403 6.94 26.77 0.11
C ARG A 403 6.35 25.42 0.48
N TYR A 404 6.64 24.37 -0.28
CA TYR A 404 6.30 23.01 0.16
C TYR A 404 7.38 22.48 1.10
N ASP A 405 8.63 22.56 0.68
CA ASP A 405 9.81 22.12 1.41
C ASP A 405 11.03 23.01 1.08
N GLY A 406 12.25 22.57 1.42
CA GLY A 406 13.48 23.31 1.11
C GLY A 406 13.78 23.47 -0.39
N ALA A 407 13.17 22.63 -1.25
CA ALA A 407 13.49 22.56 -2.66
C ALA A 407 12.32 22.97 -3.59
N THR A 408 11.07 22.76 -3.19
CA THR A 408 9.91 22.78 -4.09
C THR A 408 8.77 23.67 -3.58
N THR A 409 7.92 24.07 -4.52
CA THR A 409 6.82 25.00 -4.34
C THR A 409 5.47 24.37 -4.68
N ILE A 410 4.43 25.03 -4.17
CA ILE A 410 3.05 24.85 -4.61
C ILE A 410 2.59 26.18 -5.14
N ASN A 411 2.27 26.23 -6.42
CA ASN A 411 1.73 27.42 -7.07
C ASN A 411 0.21 27.31 -7.06
N VAL A 412 -0.45 28.29 -6.45
CA VAL A 412 -1.90 28.43 -6.49
C VAL A 412 -2.23 29.66 -7.29
N TYR A 413 -3.23 29.55 -8.17
CA TYR A 413 -3.62 30.63 -9.06
C TYR A 413 -5.10 30.50 -9.41
N SER A 414 -5.71 31.62 -9.78
CA SER A 414 -7.09 31.67 -10.21
C SER A 414 -7.17 31.84 -11.73
N GLU A 415 -8.08 31.12 -12.38
CA GLU A 415 -8.49 31.38 -13.76
C GLU A 415 -10.00 31.55 -13.78
N GLU A 416 -10.47 32.72 -14.23
CA GLU A 416 -11.90 33.08 -14.20
C GLU A 416 -12.47 32.96 -12.78
N SER A 417 -13.49 32.11 -12.57
CA SER A 417 -14.11 31.83 -11.28
C SER A 417 -13.64 30.52 -10.64
N ARG A 418 -12.46 30.03 -11.03
CA ARG A 418 -11.88 28.76 -10.58
C ARG A 418 -10.53 28.97 -9.94
N LEU A 419 -10.16 28.07 -9.05
CA LEU A 419 -8.87 28.07 -8.37
C LEU A 419 -8.13 26.79 -8.72
N PHE A 420 -6.82 26.89 -8.94
CA PHE A 420 -5.95 25.79 -9.31
C PHE A 420 -4.74 25.75 -8.38
N MET A 421 -4.18 24.57 -8.19
CA MET A 421 -2.92 24.37 -7.50
C MET A 421 -2.00 23.46 -8.31
N ARG A 422 -0.68 23.64 -8.17
CA ARG A 422 0.32 22.82 -8.86
C ARG A 422 1.56 22.67 -7.99
N TYR A 423 1.95 21.43 -7.70
CA TYR A 423 3.28 21.15 -7.13
C TYR A 423 4.35 21.32 -8.21
N THR A 424 5.55 21.77 -7.85
CA THR A 424 6.69 21.81 -8.78
C THR A 424 6.89 20.45 -9.46
N GLY A 425 7.00 20.44 -10.79
CA GLY A 425 7.18 19.22 -11.58
C GLY A 425 5.91 18.42 -11.79
N GLU A 426 4.72 18.87 -11.34
CA GLU A 426 3.43 18.20 -11.56
C GLU A 426 2.49 19.00 -12.45
N GLN A 427 1.42 18.35 -12.91
CA GLN A 427 0.33 19.01 -13.63
C GLN A 427 -0.59 19.78 -12.66
N PRO A 428 -1.17 20.92 -13.08
CA PRO A 428 -2.10 21.66 -12.24
C PRO A 428 -3.40 20.89 -12.01
N GLU A 429 -3.96 21.05 -10.81
CA GLU A 429 -5.23 20.47 -10.39
C GLU A 429 -6.20 21.57 -9.99
N GLU A 430 -7.47 21.46 -10.41
CA GLU A 430 -8.53 22.35 -9.95
C GLU A 430 -8.87 22.08 -8.48
N LEU A 431 -9.01 23.17 -7.71
CA LEU A 431 -9.44 23.20 -6.33
C LEU A 431 -10.95 23.48 -6.26
N PHE A 432 -11.71 22.47 -5.89
CA PHE A 432 -13.16 22.56 -5.75
C PHE A 432 -13.54 22.95 -4.33
N PHE A 433 -14.21 24.09 -4.17
CA PHE A 433 -14.70 24.53 -2.86
C PHE A 433 -15.85 23.63 -2.36
N VAL A 434 -15.75 23.20 -1.10
CA VAL A 434 -16.75 22.33 -0.45
C VAL A 434 -17.31 22.92 0.85
N GLY A 435 -17.04 24.19 1.14
CA GLY A 435 -17.46 24.88 2.35
C GLY A 435 -16.39 24.87 3.45
N LYS A 436 -16.61 25.63 4.54
CA LYS A 436 -15.73 25.68 5.73
C LYS A 436 -14.24 25.93 5.39
N ASN A 437 -13.97 26.78 4.40
CA ASN A 437 -12.64 27.10 3.86
C ASN A 437 -11.86 25.88 3.33
N GLN A 438 -12.55 24.81 2.95
CA GLN A 438 -11.96 23.59 2.42
C GLN A 438 -12.16 23.46 0.92
N PHE A 439 -11.12 22.93 0.29
CA PHE A 439 -11.05 22.64 -1.12
C PHE A 439 -10.61 21.20 -1.32
N LEU A 440 -11.13 20.57 -2.36
CA LEU A 440 -10.78 19.21 -2.74
C LEU A 440 -10.20 19.17 -4.15
N ARG A 441 -9.44 18.11 -4.44
CA ARG A 441 -8.93 17.82 -5.79
C ARG A 441 -9.65 16.62 -6.35
N ARG A 442 -9.83 16.56 -7.67
CA ARG A 442 -10.45 15.38 -8.32
C ARG A 442 -9.73 14.07 -7.97
N THR A 443 -8.40 14.11 -7.87
CA THR A 443 -7.55 12.94 -7.70
C THR A 443 -7.31 12.57 -6.22
N ARG A 444 -7.59 13.48 -5.28
CA ARG A 444 -7.29 13.30 -3.84
C ARG A 444 -8.46 13.81 -2.98
N ASP A 445 -8.98 12.93 -2.11
CA ASP A 445 -10.04 13.26 -1.14
C ASP A 445 -9.50 14.00 0.10
N THR A 446 -8.17 14.11 0.25
CA THR A 446 -7.54 14.93 1.29
C THR A 446 -7.80 16.42 1.06
N PRO A 447 -8.49 17.11 1.99
CA PRO A 447 -8.77 18.52 1.87
C PRO A 447 -7.52 19.40 1.92
N VAL A 448 -7.58 20.49 1.17
CA VAL A 448 -6.73 21.67 1.32
C VAL A 448 -7.56 22.72 2.03
N ARG A 449 -7.04 23.28 3.12
CA ARG A 449 -7.65 24.43 3.80
C ARG A 449 -6.81 25.67 3.56
N PHE A 450 -7.45 26.83 3.58
CA PHE A 450 -6.80 28.14 3.61
C PHE A 450 -7.15 28.81 4.95
N THR A 451 -6.18 29.38 5.65
CA THR A 451 -6.39 30.10 6.93
C THR A 451 -5.94 31.58 6.81
N GLY A 452 -6.34 32.44 7.75
CA GLY A 452 -6.07 33.89 7.75
C GLY A 452 -7.31 34.75 7.40
N ASP A 453 -7.24 36.07 7.69
CA ASP A 453 -8.34 37.04 7.54
C ASP A 453 -7.98 38.21 6.58
N GLY A 454 -8.96 38.74 5.83
CA GLY A 454 -8.83 40.00 5.08
C GLY A 454 -7.82 40.03 3.90
N ASP A 455 -7.14 41.18 3.72
CA ASP A 455 -6.06 41.39 2.73
C ASP A 455 -4.70 40.82 3.20
N GLU A 456 -4.62 40.27 4.42
CA GLU A 456 -3.43 39.63 5.00
C GLU A 456 -3.52 38.08 5.00
N ARG A 457 -4.44 37.50 4.20
CA ARG A 457 -4.62 36.05 4.12
C ARG A 457 -3.37 35.35 3.61
N LYS A 458 -2.57 34.87 4.54
CA LYS A 458 -1.45 33.96 4.28
C LYS A 458 -2.01 32.57 4.12
N PHE A 459 -1.87 32.00 2.94
CA PHE A 459 -2.29 30.61 2.78
C PHE A 459 -1.45 29.68 3.62
N SER A 460 -2.16 28.72 4.17
CA SER A 460 -1.65 27.76 5.10
C SER A 460 -2.21 26.44 4.64
N PHE A 461 -1.37 25.58 4.07
CA PHE A 461 -1.74 24.17 3.95
C PHE A 461 -2.17 23.66 5.32
N VAL A 462 -3.32 22.98 5.36
CA VAL A 462 -3.53 21.92 6.34
C VAL A 462 -3.46 20.63 5.53
N VAL A 463 -2.27 20.02 5.47
CA VAL A 463 -2.16 18.62 5.04
C VAL A 463 -2.59 17.77 6.22
N SER A 464 -3.86 17.36 6.21
CA SER A 464 -4.52 16.24 6.91
C SER A 464 -4.25 15.90 8.38
N SER A 465 -3.36 16.56 9.10
CA SER A 465 -3.35 16.54 10.56
C SER A 465 -3.48 17.98 11.04
N ASP A 466 -4.32 18.21 12.04
CA ASP A 466 -4.53 19.52 12.65
C ASP A 466 -3.24 20.10 13.31
N ASP A 467 -2.10 19.39 13.19
CA ASP A 467 -0.81 19.70 13.80
C ASP A 467 0.32 20.10 12.82
N GLN A 468 0.10 20.10 11.49
CA GLN A 468 1.13 20.56 10.55
C GLN A 468 1.10 22.08 10.37
N PRO A 469 2.24 22.79 10.51
CA PRO A 469 2.27 24.24 10.41
C PRO A 469 1.91 24.72 8.99
N PRO A 470 1.34 25.93 8.87
CA PRO A 470 1.19 26.63 7.60
C PRO A 470 2.43 26.57 6.70
N ARG A 471 2.21 26.34 5.42
CA ARG A 471 3.25 26.52 4.39
C ARG A 471 3.35 28.02 4.04
N PRO A 472 4.50 28.69 4.24
CA PRO A 472 4.61 30.13 4.03
C PRO A 472 4.55 30.51 2.55
N ILE A 473 4.02 31.72 2.27
CA ILE A 473 4.15 32.37 0.95
C ILE A 473 5.62 32.76 0.75
N LEU A 474 6.15 32.43 -0.43
CA LEU A 474 7.48 32.87 -0.85
C LEU A 474 7.46 34.33 -1.27
N ALA A 475 8.52 35.06 -0.94
CA ALA A 475 8.75 36.39 -1.48
C ALA A 475 8.89 36.33 -3.02
N ALA A 476 8.58 37.42 -3.70
CA ALA A 476 8.58 37.47 -5.17
C ALA A 476 9.96 37.22 -5.79
N ASP A 477 11.04 37.55 -5.07
CA ASP A 477 12.44 37.41 -5.46
C ASP A 477 13.07 36.08 -4.97
N GLU A 478 12.41 35.35 -4.09
CA GLU A 478 12.90 34.07 -3.60
C GLU A 478 12.58 32.96 -4.61
N THR A 479 13.57 32.29 -5.18
CA THR A 479 13.35 31.15 -6.10
C THR A 479 13.91 29.87 -5.50
N LEU A 480 13.11 28.79 -5.47
CA LEU A 480 13.60 27.51 -4.93
C LEU A 480 14.27 26.65 -6.01
N PRO A 481 15.24 25.79 -5.64
CA PRO A 481 16.00 25.00 -6.60
C PRO A 481 15.16 24.13 -7.55
N GLY A 482 14.03 23.58 -7.08
CA GLY A 482 13.11 22.82 -7.91
C GLY A 482 12.42 23.65 -8.99
N GLU A 483 12.18 24.94 -8.75
CA GLU A 483 11.62 25.84 -9.78
C GLU A 483 12.66 26.20 -10.83
N VAL A 484 13.93 26.32 -10.43
CA VAL A 484 15.06 26.46 -11.36
C VAL A 484 15.18 25.20 -12.21
N LEU A 485 14.98 24.01 -11.62
CA LEU A 485 14.94 22.75 -12.38
C LEU A 485 13.81 22.69 -13.40
N GLU A 486 12.62 23.21 -13.04
CA GLU A 486 11.45 23.20 -13.91
C GLU A 486 11.55 24.22 -15.06
N ASN A 487 12.11 25.40 -14.81
CA ASN A 487 12.03 26.54 -15.74
C ASN A 487 13.39 26.99 -16.32
N GLY A 488 14.50 26.59 -15.71
CA GLY A 488 15.86 26.95 -16.10
C GLY A 488 16.62 25.79 -16.74
N SER A 489 17.94 25.96 -16.87
CA SER A 489 18.81 24.87 -17.31
C SER A 489 19.13 23.91 -16.16
N PHE A 490 19.41 22.65 -16.49
CA PHE A 490 19.86 21.66 -15.52
C PHE A 490 21.11 22.11 -14.74
N ALA A 491 22.03 22.85 -15.38
CA ALA A 491 23.24 23.36 -14.74
C ALA A 491 22.91 24.41 -13.67
N GLU A 492 22.01 25.35 -13.96
CA GLU A 492 21.54 26.35 -12.99
C GLU A 492 20.82 25.67 -11.82
N ALA A 493 20.02 24.64 -12.09
CA ALA A 493 19.34 23.88 -11.05
C ALA A 493 20.34 23.19 -10.11
N VAL A 494 21.37 22.53 -10.64
CA VAL A 494 22.44 21.94 -9.82
C VAL A 494 23.08 23.00 -8.91
N THR A 495 23.43 24.17 -9.47
CA THR A 495 23.99 25.27 -8.68
C THR A 495 23.02 25.74 -7.58
N ALA A 496 21.73 25.86 -7.89
CA ALA A 496 20.72 26.27 -6.91
C ALA A 496 20.58 25.25 -5.76
N PHE A 497 20.54 23.95 -6.08
CA PHE A 497 20.49 22.88 -5.07
C PHE A 497 21.75 22.86 -4.19
N GLN A 498 22.93 23.01 -4.79
CA GLN A 498 24.20 23.09 -4.05
C GLN A 498 24.23 24.31 -3.13
N GLN A 499 23.75 25.46 -3.60
CA GLN A 499 23.68 26.68 -2.80
C GLN A 499 22.70 26.54 -1.64
N ALA A 500 21.52 25.95 -1.86
CA ALA A 500 20.52 25.71 -0.83
C ALA A 500 21.05 24.75 0.26
N LEU A 501 21.68 23.65 -0.15
CA LEU A 501 22.30 22.70 0.80
C LEU A 501 23.44 23.35 1.57
N LYS A 502 24.23 24.22 0.93
CA LYS A 502 25.29 24.96 1.60
C LYS A 502 24.75 25.98 2.61
N SER A 503 23.63 26.64 2.30
CA SER A 503 23.04 27.62 3.22
C SER A 503 22.32 26.98 4.41
N ASN A 504 21.77 25.78 4.22
CA ASN A 504 21.11 25.01 5.27
C ASN A 504 21.43 23.52 5.16
N PRO A 505 22.60 23.06 5.66
CA PRO A 505 23.02 21.66 5.53
C PRO A 505 22.10 20.66 6.22
N ASP A 506 21.37 21.09 7.26
CA ASP A 506 20.48 20.25 8.05
C ASP A 506 19.04 20.23 7.51
N ASP A 507 18.79 20.86 6.35
CA ASP A 507 17.48 20.82 5.70
C ASP A 507 17.12 19.39 5.29
N GLN A 508 16.18 18.79 6.02
CA GLN A 508 15.74 17.42 5.77
C GLN A 508 15.21 17.22 4.34
N ALA A 509 14.67 18.26 3.70
CA ALA A 509 14.19 18.19 2.32
C ALA A 509 15.32 18.11 1.29
N LEU A 510 16.53 18.55 1.64
CA LEU A 510 17.72 18.48 0.80
C LEU A 510 18.61 17.27 1.14
N SER A 511 18.22 16.46 2.12
CA SER A 511 18.90 15.21 2.45
C SER A 511 18.94 14.25 1.25
N GLU A 512 19.97 13.39 1.21
CA GLU A 512 20.11 12.36 0.18
C GLU A 512 18.81 11.56 -0.01
N SER A 513 18.21 11.13 1.11
CA SER A 513 16.99 10.33 1.06
C SER A 513 15.77 11.11 0.59
N ALA A 514 15.62 12.39 0.98
CA ALA A 514 14.46 13.17 0.59
C ALA A 514 14.44 13.49 -0.91
N ILE A 515 15.59 13.90 -1.46
CA ILE A 515 15.72 14.14 -2.91
C ILE A 515 15.52 12.84 -3.68
N ASN A 516 16.06 11.71 -3.17
CA ASN A 516 15.86 10.41 -3.78
C ASN A 516 14.38 10.03 -3.84
N ASN A 517 13.67 10.13 -2.71
CA ASN A 517 12.26 9.80 -2.63
C ASN A 517 11.43 10.71 -3.54
N SER A 518 11.67 12.03 -3.53
CA SER A 518 11.00 12.96 -4.42
C SER A 518 11.25 12.64 -5.89
N GLY A 519 12.49 12.28 -6.26
CA GLY A 519 12.84 11.87 -7.62
C GLY A 519 12.09 10.61 -8.06
N MET A 520 12.05 9.59 -7.19
CA MET A 520 11.34 8.32 -7.41
C MET A 520 9.83 8.53 -7.53
N ASP A 521 9.22 9.30 -6.63
CA ASP A 521 7.78 9.60 -6.63
C ASP A 521 7.35 10.30 -7.94
N LYS A 522 8.23 11.15 -8.47
CA LYS A 522 7.97 11.88 -9.71
C LYS A 522 8.14 11.04 -10.97
N LEU A 523 8.74 9.85 -10.93
CA LEU A 523 8.96 9.03 -12.14
C LEU A 523 7.66 8.68 -12.87
N ALA A 524 6.57 8.45 -12.12
CA ALA A 524 5.26 8.16 -12.69
C ALA A 524 4.52 9.42 -13.16
N ALA A 525 4.62 10.53 -12.41
CA ALA A 525 3.88 11.76 -12.69
C ALA A 525 4.56 12.66 -13.74
N ASN A 526 5.89 12.78 -13.67
CA ASN A 526 6.74 13.55 -14.58
C ASN A 526 8.14 12.93 -14.61
N ARG A 527 8.28 11.94 -15.49
CA ARG A 527 9.48 11.11 -15.62
C ARG A 527 10.76 11.92 -15.79
N GLU A 528 10.74 12.95 -16.63
CA GLU A 528 11.92 13.76 -16.92
C GLU A 528 12.38 14.55 -15.69
N PHE A 529 11.43 15.17 -14.99
CA PHE A 529 11.70 15.88 -13.74
C PHE A 529 12.23 14.95 -12.65
N GLY A 530 11.63 13.76 -12.49
CA GLY A 530 12.09 12.75 -11.54
C GLY A 530 13.51 12.26 -11.82
N ILE A 531 13.84 11.94 -13.08
CA ILE A 531 15.22 11.60 -13.48
C ILE A 531 16.16 12.75 -13.20
N ALA A 532 15.76 14.00 -13.47
CA ALA A 532 16.61 15.15 -13.24
C ALA A 532 16.91 15.37 -11.74
N LEU A 533 15.93 15.20 -10.85
CA LEU A 533 16.16 15.21 -9.40
C LEU A 533 17.14 14.11 -8.96
N LEU A 534 17.00 12.89 -9.47
CA LEU A 534 17.92 11.79 -9.15
C LEU A 534 19.34 12.07 -9.64
N ARG A 535 19.49 12.69 -10.81
CA ARG A 535 20.78 13.16 -11.31
C ARG A 535 21.37 14.26 -10.43
N ILE A 536 20.56 15.20 -9.94
CA ILE A 536 21.02 16.21 -8.98
C ILE A 536 21.50 15.53 -7.70
N ASN A 537 20.79 14.51 -7.22
CA ASN A 537 21.16 13.78 -6.02
C ASN A 537 22.56 13.13 -6.14
N THR A 538 22.89 12.55 -7.30
CA THR A 538 24.24 12.01 -7.54
C THR A 538 25.34 13.08 -7.60
N MET A 539 24.98 14.35 -7.79
CA MET A 539 25.91 15.48 -7.79
C MET A 539 26.06 16.11 -6.40
N LEU A 540 25.01 16.06 -5.56
CA LEU A 540 25.06 16.53 -4.18
C LEU A 540 25.72 15.51 -3.24
N TYR A 541 25.47 14.22 -3.48
CA TYR A 541 25.99 13.10 -2.69
C TYR A 541 26.80 12.14 -3.57
N PRO A 542 27.92 12.60 -4.17
CA PRO A 542 28.62 11.89 -5.22
C PRO A 542 29.28 10.60 -4.76
N ASP A 543 29.43 10.34 -3.46
CA ASP A 543 30.06 9.13 -2.92
C ASP A 543 29.04 8.04 -2.54
N SER A 544 27.74 8.35 -2.54
CA SER A 544 26.69 7.39 -2.18
C SER A 544 26.36 6.47 -3.35
N ALA A 545 26.63 5.17 -3.23
CA ALA A 545 26.25 4.16 -4.22
C ALA A 545 24.72 4.13 -4.45
N LYS A 546 23.93 4.39 -3.41
CA LYS A 546 22.46 4.40 -3.44
C LYS A 546 21.87 5.44 -4.41
N THR A 547 22.50 6.62 -4.51
CA THR A 547 22.00 7.67 -5.43
C THR A 547 22.16 7.23 -6.89
N TRP A 548 23.29 6.59 -7.22
CA TRP A 548 23.56 6.03 -8.54
C TRP A 548 22.70 4.82 -8.87
N ASP A 549 22.44 3.95 -7.88
CA ASP A 549 21.52 2.82 -8.05
C ASP A 549 20.10 3.28 -8.37
N SER A 550 19.59 4.27 -7.62
CA SER A 550 18.26 4.87 -7.86
C SER A 550 18.18 5.56 -9.23
N LEU A 551 19.24 6.24 -9.66
CA LEU A 551 19.32 6.82 -11.01
C LEU A 551 19.33 5.73 -12.10
N GLY A 552 20.04 4.61 -11.85
CA GLY A 552 20.02 3.45 -12.74
C GLY A 552 18.63 2.84 -12.88
N TYR A 553 17.91 2.72 -11.77
CA TYR A 553 16.50 2.31 -11.76
C TYR A 553 15.64 3.26 -12.60
N ALA A 554 15.77 4.56 -12.40
CA ALA A 554 14.98 5.55 -13.12
C ALA A 554 15.20 5.50 -14.63
N TYR A 555 16.45 5.32 -15.07
CA TYR A 555 16.75 5.12 -16.49
C TYR A 555 16.20 3.80 -17.03
N LYS A 556 16.31 2.70 -16.27
CA LYS A 556 15.70 1.41 -16.63
C LYS A 556 14.18 1.56 -16.78
N PHE A 557 13.52 2.20 -15.81
CA PHE A 557 12.09 2.51 -15.83
C PHE A 557 11.70 3.35 -17.05
N ALA A 558 12.56 4.29 -17.45
CA ALA A 558 12.38 5.12 -18.63
C ALA A 558 12.70 4.42 -19.96
N GLY A 559 13.14 3.16 -19.97
CA GLY A 559 13.60 2.45 -21.17
C GLY A 559 14.98 2.89 -21.67
N GLN A 560 15.72 3.70 -20.90
CA GLN A 560 17.05 4.21 -21.24
C GLN A 560 18.14 3.24 -20.76
N ARG A 561 18.18 2.06 -21.38
CA ARG A 561 19.03 0.93 -20.97
C ARG A 561 20.51 1.27 -20.77
N ASP A 562 21.15 1.94 -21.72
CA ASP A 562 22.60 2.19 -21.65
C ASP A 562 22.96 3.11 -20.48
N LYS A 563 22.13 4.13 -20.22
CA LYS A 563 22.30 5.02 -19.06
C LYS A 563 22.02 4.31 -17.74
N ALA A 564 21.10 3.35 -17.73
CA ALA A 564 20.86 2.50 -16.57
C ALA A 564 22.12 1.68 -16.23
N ILE A 565 22.71 1.02 -17.24
CA ILE A 565 23.96 0.25 -17.09
C ILE A 565 25.09 1.14 -16.57
N GLU A 566 25.26 2.33 -17.14
CA GLU A 566 26.28 3.29 -16.70
C GLU A 566 26.09 3.67 -15.22
N SER A 567 24.85 3.96 -14.82
CA SER A 567 24.54 4.37 -13.44
C SER A 567 24.75 3.25 -12.43
N TYR A 568 24.34 2.01 -12.75
CA TYR A 568 24.61 0.86 -11.87
C TYR A 568 26.12 0.56 -11.76
N ARG A 569 26.89 0.72 -12.85
CA ARG A 569 28.36 0.61 -12.78
C ARG A 569 28.96 1.70 -11.90
N ALA A 570 28.44 2.93 -11.97
CA ALA A 570 28.86 4.01 -11.10
C ALA A 570 28.55 3.72 -9.63
N ALA A 571 27.42 3.07 -9.32
CA ALA A 571 27.15 2.58 -7.97
C ALA A 571 28.21 1.57 -7.50
N LEU A 572 28.57 0.59 -8.35
CA LEU A 572 29.60 -0.41 -8.05
C LEU A 572 31.02 0.14 -7.95
N GLN A 573 31.30 1.30 -8.53
CA GLN A 573 32.59 1.97 -8.35
C GLN A 573 32.74 2.56 -6.94
N ARG A 574 31.61 2.86 -6.26
CA ARG A 574 31.58 3.45 -4.92
C ARG A 574 31.47 2.38 -3.85
N ASP A 575 30.64 1.40 -4.12
CA ASP A 575 30.50 0.21 -3.30
C ASP A 575 30.51 -1.01 -4.22
N ALA A 576 31.68 -1.64 -4.31
CA ALA A 576 31.90 -2.81 -5.15
C ALA A 576 31.01 -4.00 -4.76
N ASP A 577 30.41 -3.97 -3.56
CA ASP A 577 29.54 -5.00 -3.03
C ASP A 577 28.06 -4.63 -3.01
N PHE A 578 27.69 -3.50 -3.60
CA PHE A 578 26.30 -3.04 -3.69
C PHE A 578 25.41 -4.03 -4.47
N SER A 579 24.67 -4.85 -3.73
CA SER A 579 23.98 -6.04 -4.27
C SER A 579 22.90 -5.68 -5.28
N SER A 580 22.15 -4.61 -5.04
CA SER A 580 21.11 -4.09 -5.95
C SER A 580 21.67 -3.79 -7.35
N ALA A 581 22.78 -3.06 -7.42
CA ALA A 581 23.40 -2.67 -8.69
C ALA A 581 24.00 -3.88 -9.44
N LYS A 582 24.60 -4.85 -8.72
CA LYS A 582 25.08 -6.11 -9.32
C LYS A 582 23.91 -6.85 -9.97
N ALA A 583 22.84 -7.07 -9.22
CA ALA A 583 21.65 -7.78 -9.70
C ALA A 583 21.02 -7.07 -10.91
N ALA A 584 20.92 -5.73 -10.87
CA ALA A 584 20.37 -4.96 -11.97
C ALA A 584 21.21 -5.02 -13.26
N LEU A 585 22.55 -5.02 -13.14
CA LEU A 585 23.44 -5.19 -14.29
C LEU A 585 23.34 -6.57 -14.90
N GLU A 586 23.26 -7.62 -14.08
CA GLU A 586 23.05 -8.98 -14.54
C GLU A 586 21.73 -9.09 -15.32
N GLN A 587 20.63 -8.58 -14.75
CA GLN A 587 19.32 -8.52 -15.43
C GLN A 587 19.41 -7.82 -16.78
N LEU A 588 20.05 -6.65 -16.83
CA LEU A 588 20.19 -5.91 -18.07
C LEU A 588 21.04 -6.71 -19.06
N SER A 589 22.18 -7.27 -18.66
CA SER A 589 23.06 -8.04 -19.55
C SER A 589 22.40 -9.29 -20.17
N ASN A 590 21.48 -9.95 -19.47
CA ASN A 590 20.84 -11.18 -19.94
C ASN A 590 19.77 -10.95 -21.03
N ILE A 591 19.21 -9.74 -21.15
CA ILE A 591 18.26 -9.36 -22.22
C ILE A 591 18.92 -9.33 -23.62
N GLN A 592 20.26 -9.44 -23.73
CA GLN A 592 20.97 -9.52 -25.02
C GLN A 592 21.04 -10.94 -25.62
N LYS A 593 20.62 -11.99 -24.90
CA LYS A 593 20.74 -13.39 -25.34
C LYS A 593 19.44 -14.01 -25.83
N GLU A 594 18.37 -13.24 -25.90
CA GLU A 594 17.11 -13.57 -26.61
C GLU A 594 17.02 -12.73 -27.88
#